data_AF-A0A8W8N340-F1
#
_entry.id   AF-A0A8W8N340-F1
#
_cell.length_a   1.000
_cell.length_b   1.000
_cell.length_c   1.000
_cell.angle_alpha   90.00
_cell.angle_beta   90.00
_cell.angle_gamma   90.00
#
_symmetry.space_group_name_H-M   'P 1'
#
loop_
_entity.id
_entity.type
_entity.pdbx_description
1 polymer ?
#
loop_
_entity_poly.entity_id
_entity_poly.type
_entity_poly.pdbx_seq_one_letter_code
_entity_poly.pdbx_strand_id
1 'polypeptide(L)' 'MPWHALPFSERDLKAKLGEKYGVRGIPTLIILDKDGNIKDAEARGTAQNCPGDKLPDKWC' A
#
# COMPACT_ATOMS: atom_id res chain seq x y z
N MET A 1 11.24 -3.86 14.51
CA MET A 1 10.14 -4.27 13.59
C MET A 1 10.78 -4.70 12.28
N PRO A 2 10.48 -5.90 11.75
CA PRO A 2 11.10 -6.41 10.52
C PRO A 2 10.55 -5.78 9.24
N TRP A 3 9.68 -4.78 9.33
CA TRP A 3 9.06 -4.14 8.19
C TRP A 3 9.87 -2.93 7.74
N HIS A 4 10.13 -2.87 6.45
CA HIS A 4 10.77 -1.71 5.85
C HIS A 4 9.83 -0.52 5.99
N ALA A 5 10.34 0.53 6.60
CA ALA A 5 9.66 1.80 6.73
C ALA A 5 10.55 2.88 6.14
N LEU A 6 9.92 3.91 5.59
CA LEU A 6 10.64 5.10 5.17
C LEU A 6 11.26 5.77 6.40
N PRO A 7 12.55 6.17 6.37
CA PRO A 7 13.14 6.95 7.45
C PRO A 7 12.32 8.20 7.76
N PHE A 8 12.17 8.53 9.04
CA PHE A 8 11.30 9.61 9.48
C PHE A 8 11.70 10.98 8.89
N SER A 9 12.99 11.19 8.62
CA SER A 9 13.50 12.42 7.99
C SER A 9 13.06 12.60 6.53
N GLU A 10 12.71 11.54 5.81
CA GLU A 10 12.45 11.57 4.36
C GLU A 10 11.01 12.01 4.02
N ARG A 11 10.63 13.22 4.45
CA ARG A 11 9.28 13.76 4.26
C ARG A 11 8.93 14.03 2.81
N ASP A 12 9.89 14.48 2.02
CA ASP A 12 9.67 14.76 0.60
C ASP A 12 9.39 13.48 -0.19
N LEU A 13 10.07 12.39 0.14
CA LEU A 13 9.83 11.09 -0.50
C LEU A 13 8.44 10.55 -0.12
N LYS A 14 8.03 10.70 1.15
CA LYS A 14 6.67 10.40 1.59
C LYS A 14 5.62 11.19 0.79
N ALA A 15 5.85 12.49 0.57
CA ALA A 15 4.94 13.34 -0.22
C ALA A 15 4.87 12.89 -1.69
N LYS A 16 6.02 12.65 -2.33
CA LYS A 16 6.11 12.14 -3.72
C LYS A 16 5.40 10.80 -3.90
N LEU A 17 5.52 9.88 -2.93
CA LEU A 17 4.78 8.61 -2.96
C LEU A 17 3.28 8.84 -2.83
N GLY A 18 2.85 9.74 -1.95
CA GLY A 18 1.44 10.12 -1.80
C GLY A 18 0.85 10.68 -3.10
N GLU A 19 1.57 11.57 -3.78
CA GLU A 19 1.16 12.12 -5.08
C GLU A 19 1.16 11.05 -6.17
N LYS A 20 2.25 10.28 -6.31
CA LYS A 20 2.40 9.25 -7.34
C LYS A 20 1.27 8.22 -7.30
N TYR A 21 0.87 7.81 -6.11
CA TYR A 21 -0.16 6.78 -5.92
C TYR A 21 -1.53 7.35 -5.52
N GLY A 22 -1.71 8.67 -5.54
CA GLY A 22 -3.00 9.31 -5.31
C GLY A 22 -3.56 9.20 -3.90
N VAL A 23 -2.72 9.11 -2.86
CA VAL A 23 -3.13 9.00 -1.46
C VAL A 23 -3.68 10.33 -0.96
N ARG A 24 -4.98 10.35 -0.58
CA ARG A 24 -5.68 11.57 -0.11
C ARG A 24 -6.04 11.58 1.37
N GLY A 25 -5.92 10.45 2.05
CA GLY A 25 -6.31 10.30 3.45
C GLY A 25 -5.68 9.07 4.07
N ILE A 26 -5.96 8.84 5.35
CA ILE A 26 -5.53 7.63 6.07
C ILE A 26 -6.74 7.00 6.78
N PRO A 27 -6.76 5.67 6.95
CA PRO A 27 -5.76 4.70 6.47
C PRO A 27 -5.92 4.37 4.98
N THR A 28 -4.79 4.25 4.27
CA THR A 28 -4.71 3.79 2.86
C THR A 28 -3.68 2.67 2.75
N LEU A 29 -4.02 1.62 1.99
CA LEU A 29 -3.16 0.50 1.65
C LEU A 29 -3.24 0.30 0.14
N ILE A 30 -2.08 0.19 -0.51
CA ILE A 30 -1.95 -0.04 -1.95
C ILE A 30 -1.01 -1.22 -2.14
N ILE A 31 -1.41 -2.19 -2.96
CA ILE A 31 -0.56 -3.32 -3.34
C ILE A 31 0.11 -3.02 -4.68
N LEU A 32 1.44 -3.19 -4.71
CA LEU A 32 2.26 -3.03 -5.89
C LEU A 32 2.81 -4.39 -6.34
N ASP A 33 3.08 -4.53 -7.63
CA ASP A 33 3.89 -5.63 -8.15
C ASP A 33 5.41 -5.36 -7.96
N LYS A 34 6.24 -6.30 -8.39
CA LYS A 34 7.71 -6.20 -8.31
C LYS A 34 8.30 -5.04 -9.12
N ASP A 35 7.56 -4.54 -10.11
CA ASP A 35 7.98 -3.46 -11.01
C ASP A 35 7.43 -2.09 -10.55
N GLY A 36 6.62 -2.08 -9.47
CA GLY A 36 6.05 -0.89 -8.85
C GLY A 36 4.72 -0.43 -9.45
N ASN A 37 4.07 -1.26 -10.27
CA ASN A 37 2.73 -0.99 -10.79
C ASN A 37 1.66 -1.35 -9.75
N ILE A 38 0.51 -0.68 -9.80
CA ILE A 38 -0.59 -0.91 -8.87
C ILE A 38 -1.31 -2.21 -9.26
N LYS A 39 -1.26 -3.23 -8.37
CA LYS A 39 -2.17 -4.39 -8.44
C LYS A 39 -3.51 -4.08 -7.79
N ASP A 40 -3.50 -3.33 -6.68
CA ASP A 40 -4.73 -2.99 -5.96
C ASP A 40 -4.62 -1.64 -5.22
N ALA A 41 -5.32 -0.61 -5.72
CA ALA A 41 -5.40 0.70 -5.07
C ALA A 41 -6.34 0.73 -3.86
N GLU A 42 -7.32 -0.18 -3.81
CA GLU A 42 -8.37 -0.23 -2.78
C GLU A 42 -8.08 -1.35 -1.76
N ALA A 43 -6.80 -1.73 -1.63
CA ALA A 43 -6.40 -2.91 -0.89
C ALA A 43 -6.78 -2.87 0.59
N ARG A 44 -6.98 -1.67 1.16
CA ARG A 44 -7.54 -1.50 2.51
C ARG A 44 -8.94 -2.15 2.62
N GLY A 45 -9.81 -1.90 1.63
CA GLY A 45 -11.14 -2.51 1.56
C GLY A 45 -11.06 -3.99 1.21
N THR A 46 -10.18 -4.38 0.29
CA THR A 46 -9.95 -5.79 -0.06
C THR A 46 -9.51 -6.60 1.17
N ALA A 47 -8.56 -6.09 1.96
CA ALA A 47 -8.08 -6.72 3.19
C ALA A 47 -9.20 -6.87 4.22
N GLN A 48 -10.02 -5.82 4.39
CA GLN A 48 -11.13 -5.83 5.34
C GLN A 48 -12.18 -6.90 5.03
N ASN A 49 -12.37 -7.22 3.75
CA ASN A 49 -13.37 -8.20 3.31
C ASN A 49 -12.78 -9.60 3.07
N CYS A 50 -11.49 -9.80 3.31
CA CYS A 50 -10.81 -11.07 3.10
C CYS A 50 -10.73 -11.88 4.41
N PRO A 51 -10.88 -13.22 4.35
CA PRO A 51 -10.58 -14.09 5.48
C PRO A 51 -9.13 -13.92 5.96
N GLY A 52 -8.91 -13.85 7.27
CA GLY A 52 -7.58 -13.57 7.84
C GLY A 52 -6.54 -14.69 7.64
N ASP A 53 -6.95 -15.86 7.17
CA ASP A 53 -6.10 -17.02 6.88
C ASP A 53 -5.63 -17.09 5.43
N LYS A 54 -6.13 -16.22 4.54
CA LYS A 54 -5.80 -16.22 3.11
C LYS A 54 -5.51 -14.82 2.59
N LEU A 55 -4.65 -14.76 1.58
CA LEU A 55 -4.50 -13.53 0.82
C LEU A 55 -5.62 -13.45 -0.24
N PRO A 56 -6.10 -12.24 -0.57
CA PRO A 56 -7.00 -12.03 -1.69
C PRO A 56 -6.42 -12.56 -3.00
N ASP A 57 -7.23 -13.27 -3.79
CA ASP A 57 -6.81 -13.83 -5.09
C ASP A 57 -6.25 -12.78 -6.05
N LYS A 58 -6.73 -11.54 -5.95
CA LYS A 58 -6.26 -10.38 -6.73
C LYS A 58 -4.79 -10.02 -6.46
N TRP A 59 -4.25 -10.40 -5.31
CA TRP A 59 -2.87 -10.07 -4.92
C TRP A 59 -1.87 -11.15 -5.33
N CYS A 60 -2.33 -12.37 -5.59
CA CYS A 60 -1.56 -13.45 -6.21
C CYS A 60 -1.30 -13.15 -7.69
#